data_AF-A0A6B2BX30-F1
#
_entry.id   AF-A0A6B2BX30-F1
#
_cell.length_a   1.000
_cell.length_b   1.000
_cell.length_c   1.000
_cell.angle_alpha   90.00
_cell.angle_beta   90.00
_cell.angle_gamma   90.00
#
_symmetry.space_group_name_H-M   'P 1'
#
loop_
_entity.id
_entity.type
_entity.pdbx_description
1 polymer ?
#
loop_
_entity_poly.entity_id
_entity_poly.type
_entity_poly.pdbx_seq_one_letter_code
_entity_poly.pdbx_strand_id
1 'polypeptide(L)'
;MINITTISFLMSFFSLVISILTFLLIFRLINKVKEEYNVFSDITKEYIIKKKIQNDIDSLNFNNQVKTHVDRPKTQNELNKTQVEILKIATSMPITARDVMQKFNITREHASRMLSLLNKEGYLKKVNESKPYKYIIDDKGRQYMSDVY
;
A
#
# COMPACT_ATOMS: atom_id res chain seq x y z
N MET A 1 5.05 50.95 58.15
CA MET A 1 3.74 50.73 57.52
C MET A 1 3.99 50.46 56.04
N ILE A 2 3.65 49.28 55.52
CA ILE A 2 3.84 48.98 54.10
C ILE A 2 2.71 49.70 53.34
N ASN A 3 3.06 50.55 52.37
CA ASN A 3 2.07 51.31 51.60
C ASN A 3 1.39 50.42 50.55
N ILE A 4 0.09 50.55 50.38
CA ILE A 4 -0.72 49.77 49.43
C ILE A 4 -0.17 49.86 47.99
N THR A 5 0.40 51.02 47.61
CA THR A 5 1.05 51.22 46.32
C THR A 5 2.30 50.36 46.12
N THR A 6 3.10 50.11 47.17
CA THR A 6 4.29 49.25 47.06
C THR A 6 3.91 47.78 46.92
N ILE A 7 2.82 47.35 47.55
CA ILE A 7 2.27 45.99 47.41
C ILE A 7 1.70 45.76 46.00
N SER A 8 0.95 46.73 45.46
CA SER A 8 0.39 46.64 44.10
C SER A 8 1.47 46.58 43.03
N PHE A 9 2.52 47.39 43.18
CA PHE A 9 3.69 47.36 42.30
C PHE A 9 4.39 45.99 42.35
N LEU A 10 4.58 45.45 43.55
CA LEU A 10 5.21 44.14 43.75
C LEU A 10 4.39 43.00 43.11
N MET A 11 3.06 43.00 43.27
CA MET A 11 2.18 42.00 42.65
C MET A 11 2.20 42.07 41.12
N SER A 12 2.22 43.28 40.56
CA SER A 12 2.33 43.50 39.12
C SER A 12 3.67 42.99 38.58
N PHE A 13 4.75 43.23 39.33
CA PHE A 13 6.07 42.72 39.00
C PHE A 13 6.12 41.19 39.02
N PHE A 14 5.57 40.54 40.06
CA PHE A 14 5.50 39.08 40.12
C PHE A 14 4.67 38.47 38.99
N SER A 15 3.53 39.08 38.65
CA SER A 15 2.68 38.65 37.53
C SER A 15 3.44 38.69 36.20
N LEU A 16 4.21 39.76 35.97
CA LEU A 16 5.03 39.91 34.78
C LEU A 16 6.15 38.86 34.70
N VAL A 17 6.82 38.58 35.82
CA VAL A 17 7.86 37.54 35.90
C VAL A 17 7.28 36.14 35.62
N ILE A 18 6.12 35.83 36.19
CA ILE A 18 5.43 34.55 35.98
C ILE A 18 5.01 34.41 34.51
N SER A 19 4.48 35.47 33.90
CA SER A 19 4.11 35.49 32.49
C SER A 19 5.30 35.27 31.55
N ILE A 20 6.44 35.88 31.85
CA ILE A 20 7.68 35.66 31.10
C ILE A 20 8.16 34.22 31.25
N LEU A 21 8.09 33.66 32.46
CA LEU A 21 8.50 32.28 32.71
C LEU A 21 7.61 31.27 31.98
N THR A 22 6.29 31.47 31.98
CA THR A 22 5.36 30.60 31.23
C THR A 22 5.58 30.71 29.73
N PHE A 23 5.83 31.93 29.21
CA PHE A 23 6.19 32.13 27.81
C PHE A 23 7.47 31.38 27.43
N LEU A 24 8.52 31.43 28.26
CA LEU A 24 9.77 30.71 28.02
C LEU A 24 9.59 29.19 28.02
N LEU A 25 8.75 28.66 28.92
CA LEU A 25 8.43 27.23 28.96
C LEU A 25 7.68 26.79 27.70
N ILE A 26 6.70 27.58 27.24
CA ILE A 26 5.95 27.34 26.01
C ILE A 26 6.88 27.42 24.79
N PHE A 27 7.73 28.44 24.72
CA PHE A 27 8.71 28.61 23.63
C PHE A 27 9.66 27.41 23.53
N ARG A 28 10.16 26.92 24.68
CA ARG A 28 11.00 25.71 24.73
C ARG A 28 10.25 24.47 24.26
N LEU A 29 8.98 24.33 24.63
CA LEU A 29 8.12 23.22 24.19
C LEU A 29 7.92 23.24 22.67
N ILE A 30 7.61 24.41 22.10
CA ILE A 30 7.43 24.59 20.65
C ILE A 30 8.71 24.22 19.90
N ASN A 31 9.88 24.64 20.39
CA ASN A 31 11.15 24.33 19.74
C ASN A 31 11.47 22.84 19.76
N LYS A 32 11.18 22.14 20.86
CA LYS A 32 11.37 20.68 20.95
C LYS A 32 10.48 19.93 19.96
N VAL A 33 9.23 20.37 19.85
CA VAL A 33 8.24 19.78 18.95
C VAL A 33 8.60 20.04 17.47
N LYS A 34 9.15 21.21 17.15
CA LYS A 34 9.59 21.57 15.79
C LYS A 34 10.68 20.63 15.25
N GLU A 35 11.63 20.21 16.07
CA GLU A 35 12.66 19.23 15.69
C GLU A 35 12.05 17.88 15.31
N GLU A 36 11.08 17.41 16.09
CA GLU A 36 10.39 16.14 15.85
C GLU A 36 9.54 16.18 14.56
N TYR A 37 8.92 17.33 14.26
CA TYR A 37 8.19 17.55 13.01
C TYR A 37 9.09 17.57 11.77
N ASN A 38 10.30 18.12 11.85
CA ASN A 38 11.22 18.18 10.71
C ASN A 38 11.61 16.76 10.26
N VAL A 39 11.96 15.89 11.20
CA VAL A 39 12.31 14.48 10.95
C VAL A 39 11.16 13.72 10.29
N PHE A 40 9.93 13.90 10.79
CA PHE A 40 8.74 13.29 10.20
C PHE A 40 8.46 13.78 8.78
N SER A 41 8.72 15.06 8.50
CA SER A 41 8.56 15.65 7.17
C SER A 41 9.53 15.04 6.14
N ASP A 42 10.73 14.65 6.56
CA ASP A 42 11.73 14.08 5.66
C ASP A 42 11.46 12.60 5.38
N ILE A 43 11.01 11.85 6.40
CA ILE A 43 10.57 10.46 6.24
C ILE A 43 9.37 10.36 5.26
N THR A 44 8.40 11.27 5.37
CA THR A 44 7.23 11.27 4.48
C THR A 44 7.59 11.62 3.04
N LYS A 45 8.50 12.58 2.82
CA LYS A 45 9.06 12.87 1.48
C LYS A 45 9.79 11.66 0.92
N GLU A 46 10.64 11.00 1.71
CA GLU A 46 11.38 9.81 1.30
C GLU A 46 10.43 8.67 0.88
N TYR A 47 9.36 8.44 1.64
CA TYR A 47 8.32 7.46 1.31
C TYR A 47 7.60 7.79 -0.01
N ILE A 48 7.24 9.06 -0.22
CA ILE A 48 6.58 9.51 -1.46
C ILE A 48 7.51 9.31 -2.67
N ILE A 49 8.80 9.64 -2.52
CA ILE A 49 9.81 9.46 -3.56
C ILE A 49 9.99 7.97 -3.90
N LYS A 50 10.16 7.11 -2.88
CA LYS A 50 10.27 5.65 -3.07
C LYS A 50 9.03 5.08 -3.78
N LYS A 51 7.84 5.53 -3.40
CA LYS A 51 6.58 5.11 -4.04
C LYS A 51 6.49 5.56 -5.50
N LYS A 52 6.93 6.78 -5.82
CA LYS A 52 6.97 7.28 -7.19
C LYS A 52 7.94 6.47 -8.05
N ILE A 53 9.15 6.21 -7.54
CA ILE A 53 10.17 5.39 -8.22
C ILE A 53 9.62 3.99 -8.51
N GLN A 54 8.92 3.37 -7.55
CA GLN A 54 8.31 2.06 -7.75
C GLN A 54 7.28 2.08 -8.89
N ASN A 55 6.40 3.07 -8.92
CA ASN A 55 5.42 3.23 -10.00
C ASN A 55 6.08 3.46 -11.36
N ASP A 56 7.17 4.23 -11.40
CA ASP A 56 7.92 4.49 -12.63
C ASP A 56 8.60 3.20 -13.14
N ILE A 57 9.19 2.39 -12.25
CA ILE A 57 9.75 1.06 -12.56
C ILE A 57 8.66 0.12 -13.09
N ASP A 58 7.49 0.10 -12.46
CA ASP A 58 6.36 -0.74 -12.89
C ASP A 58 5.86 -0.32 -14.29
N SER A 59 5.87 0.98 -14.59
CA SER A 59 5.50 1.52 -15.90
C SER A 59 6.53 1.17 -17.00
N LEU A 60 7.82 1.18 -16.66
CA LEU A 60 8.91 0.81 -17.58
C LEU A 60 8.92 -0.69 -17.87
N ASN A 61 8.68 -1.51 -16.84
CA ASN A 61 8.54 -2.96 -17.01
C ASN A 61 7.33 -3.32 -17.87
N PHE A 62 6.24 -2.52 -17.81
CA PHE A 62 5.11 -2.71 -18.71
C PHE A 62 5.45 -2.35 -20.16
N ASN A 63 6.19 -1.26 -20.42
CA ASN A 63 6.55 -0.85 -21.78
C ASN A 63 7.58 -1.77 -22.46
N ASN A 64 8.50 -2.38 -21.69
CA ASN A 64 9.45 -3.34 -22.22
C ASN A 64 8.81 -4.70 -22.60
N GLN A 65 7.61 -5.01 -22.07
CA GLN A 65 6.82 -6.17 -22.48
C GLN A 65 5.97 -5.92 -23.74
N VAL A 66 5.91 -4.69 -24.25
CA VAL A 66 5.10 -4.30 -25.43
C VAL A 66 5.93 -4.25 -26.73
N LYS A 67 7.25 -4.41 -26.67
CA LYS A 67 8.11 -4.47 -27.87
C LYS A 67 8.48 -5.88 -28.32
N THR A 68 7.51 -6.79 -28.40
CA THR A 68 7.48 -7.91 -29.36
C THR A 68 6.11 -8.57 -29.31
N HIS A 69 5.12 -8.06 -30.03
CA HIS A 69 4.31 -8.85 -30.97
C HIS A 69 3.17 -8.01 -31.57
N VAL A 70 3.27 -7.83 -32.89
CA VAL A 70 2.21 -7.79 -33.92
C VAL A 70 0.78 -7.56 -33.42
N ASP A 71 0.17 -6.45 -33.88
CA ASP A 71 -1.26 -6.17 -33.84
C ASP A 71 -2.10 -7.44 -34.11
N ARG A 72 -2.76 -7.96 -33.07
CA ARG A 72 -3.81 -8.95 -33.21
C ARG A 72 -5.14 -8.38 -32.68
N PRO A 73 -6.24 -8.59 -33.40
CA PRO A 73 -7.53 -8.02 -33.04
C PRO A 73 -8.01 -8.60 -31.70
N LYS A 74 -8.45 -7.70 -30.80
CA LYS A 74 -9.04 -8.02 -29.49
C LYS A 74 -10.16 -9.04 -29.65
N THR A 75 -9.86 -10.28 -29.29
CA THR A 75 -10.85 -11.34 -29.14
C THR A 75 -11.29 -11.36 -27.68
N GLN A 76 -12.59 -11.48 -27.42
CA GLN A 76 -13.29 -11.30 -26.14
C GLN A 76 -12.90 -12.26 -24.98
N ASN A 77 -11.77 -12.96 -25.07
CA ASN A 77 -11.34 -14.00 -24.12
C ASN A 77 -9.96 -13.75 -23.51
N GLU A 78 -9.42 -12.54 -23.62
CA GLU A 78 -8.10 -12.22 -23.07
C GLU A 78 -8.17 -11.98 -21.57
N LEU A 79 -7.43 -12.78 -20.81
CA LEU A 79 -7.33 -12.66 -19.36
C LEU A 79 -6.65 -11.33 -18.99
N ASN A 80 -7.15 -10.66 -17.96
CA ASN A 80 -6.48 -9.48 -17.42
C ASN A 80 -5.12 -9.86 -16.82
N LYS A 81 -4.15 -8.93 -16.79
CA LYS A 81 -2.80 -9.10 -16.23
C LYS A 81 -2.79 -9.79 -14.86
N THR A 82 -3.70 -9.40 -13.96
CA THR A 82 -3.82 -10.03 -12.64
C THR A 82 -4.20 -11.51 -12.73
N GLN A 83 -5.11 -11.87 -13.64
CA GLN A 83 -5.52 -13.25 -13.84
C GLN A 83 -4.39 -14.09 -14.47
N VAL A 84 -3.65 -13.52 -15.42
CA VAL A 84 -2.43 -14.14 -16.00
C VAL A 84 -1.39 -14.42 -14.92
N GLU A 85 -1.11 -13.45 -14.05
CA GLU A 85 -0.18 -13.63 -12.92
C GLU A 85 -0.68 -14.67 -11.91
N ILE A 86 -2.00 -14.78 -11.69
CA ILE A 86 -2.59 -15.85 -10.86
C ILE A 86 -2.31 -17.23 -11.46
N LEU A 87 -2.50 -17.40 -12.78
CA LEU A 87 -2.19 -18.66 -13.46
C LEU A 87 -0.72 -19.03 -13.33
N LYS A 88 0.18 -18.05 -13.51
CA LYS A 88 1.63 -18.23 -13.34
C LYS A 88 2.02 -18.75 -11.96
N ILE A 89 1.39 -18.24 -10.90
CA ILE A 89 1.65 -18.73 -9.53
C ILE A 89 1.08 -20.14 -9.35
N ALA A 90 -0.14 -20.38 -9.84
CA ALA A 90 -0.82 -21.67 -9.76
C ALA A 90 -0.08 -22.81 -10.50
N THR A 91 0.81 -22.48 -11.45
CA THR A 91 1.71 -23.44 -12.11
C THR A 91 2.73 -24.04 -11.14
N SER A 92 3.23 -23.23 -10.19
CA SER A 92 4.28 -23.65 -9.26
C SER A 92 3.75 -24.34 -8.00
N MET A 93 2.61 -23.90 -7.48
CA MET A 93 2.02 -24.47 -6.28
C MET A 93 0.50 -24.30 -6.24
N PRO A 94 -0.24 -25.16 -5.51
CA PRO A 94 -1.65 -24.94 -5.25
C PRO A 94 -1.88 -23.65 -4.47
N ILE A 95 -2.76 -22.78 -4.96
CA ILE A 95 -3.04 -21.45 -4.38
C ILE A 95 -4.41 -21.37 -3.72
N THR A 96 -4.52 -20.53 -2.70
CA THR A 96 -5.79 -20.19 -2.03
C THR A 96 -6.16 -18.72 -2.25
N ALA A 97 -7.40 -18.36 -1.92
CA ALA A 97 -7.84 -16.97 -1.93
C ALA A 97 -7.01 -16.06 -1.00
N ARG A 98 -6.42 -16.60 0.08
CA ARG A 98 -5.57 -15.83 1.00
C ARG A 98 -4.23 -15.49 0.35
N ASP A 99 -3.66 -16.43 -0.40
CA ASP A 99 -2.37 -16.22 -1.08
C ASP A 99 -2.50 -15.14 -2.17
N VAL A 100 -3.61 -15.19 -2.92
CA VAL A 100 -3.95 -14.17 -3.92
C VAL A 100 -4.21 -12.82 -3.26
N MET A 101 -4.97 -12.79 -2.15
CA MET A 101 -5.21 -11.57 -1.37
C MET A 101 -3.89 -10.90 -0.94
N GLN A 102 -2.95 -11.67 -0.39
CA GLN A 102 -1.66 -11.18 0.07
C GLN A 102 -0.77 -10.70 -1.09
N LYS A 103 -0.74 -11.44 -2.21
CA LYS A 103 0.14 -11.12 -3.34
C LYS A 103 -0.32 -9.90 -4.15
N PHE A 104 -1.62 -9.73 -4.33
CA PHE A 104 -2.17 -8.63 -5.15
C PHE A 104 -2.76 -7.49 -4.33
N ASN A 105 -2.70 -7.57 -2.99
CA ASN A 105 -3.26 -6.58 -2.06
C ASN A 105 -4.74 -6.23 -2.35
N ILE A 106 -5.54 -7.26 -2.67
CA ILE A 106 -7.00 -7.14 -2.91
C ILE A 106 -7.78 -7.75 -1.75
N THR A 107 -9.08 -7.52 -1.67
CA THR A 107 -9.92 -8.16 -0.64
C THR A 107 -10.05 -9.67 -0.86
N ARG A 108 -10.26 -10.42 0.23
CA ARG A 108 -10.42 -11.88 0.17
C ARG A 108 -11.63 -12.28 -0.69
N GLU A 109 -12.69 -11.48 -0.67
CA GLU A 109 -13.90 -11.65 -1.46
C GLU A 109 -13.59 -11.49 -2.95
N HIS A 110 -12.80 -10.48 -3.31
CA HIS A 110 -12.41 -10.27 -4.69
C HIS A 110 -11.53 -11.41 -5.21
N ALA A 111 -10.52 -11.82 -4.42
CA ALA A 111 -9.67 -12.96 -4.72
C ALA A 111 -10.49 -14.26 -4.89
N SER A 112 -11.43 -14.52 -3.99
CA SER A 112 -12.29 -15.71 -4.05
C SER A 112 -13.18 -15.71 -5.30
N ARG A 113 -13.76 -14.56 -5.68
CA ARG A 113 -14.55 -14.45 -6.91
C ARG A 113 -13.70 -14.70 -8.14
N MET A 114 -12.49 -14.15 -8.18
CA MET A 114 -11.58 -14.31 -9.30
C MET A 114 -11.13 -15.77 -9.47
N LEU A 115 -10.76 -16.45 -8.40
CA LEU A 115 -10.43 -17.89 -8.44
C LEU A 115 -11.62 -18.74 -8.86
N SER A 116 -12.83 -18.42 -8.37
CA SER A 116 -14.04 -19.13 -8.77
C SER A 116 -14.37 -18.93 -10.25
N LEU A 117 -14.15 -17.72 -10.78
CA LEU A 117 -14.37 -17.41 -12.19
C LEU A 117 -13.38 -18.19 -13.07
N LEU A 118 -12.08 -18.12 -12.75
CA LEU A 118 -11.04 -18.85 -13.48
C LEU A 118 -11.25 -20.36 -13.44
N ASN A 119 -11.77 -20.88 -12.33
CA ASN A 119 -12.13 -22.28 -12.23
C ASN A 119 -13.34 -22.64 -13.11
N LYS A 120 -14.39 -21.81 -13.10
CA LYS A 120 -15.57 -21.99 -13.96
C LYS A 120 -15.21 -21.94 -15.45
N GLU A 121 -14.27 -21.08 -15.82
CA GLU A 121 -13.80 -20.92 -17.20
C GLU A 121 -12.80 -22.00 -17.64
N GLY A 122 -12.43 -22.91 -16.74
CA GLY A 122 -11.53 -24.04 -17.01
C GLY A 122 -10.05 -23.71 -16.98
N TYR A 123 -9.65 -22.51 -16.52
CA TYR A 123 -8.23 -22.16 -16.40
C TYR A 123 -7.58 -22.73 -15.13
N LEU A 124 -8.38 -22.93 -14.07
CA LEU A 124 -7.95 -23.50 -12.79
C LEU A 124 -8.82 -24.69 -12.40
N LYS A 125 -8.22 -25.68 -11.74
CA LYS A 125 -8.93 -26.82 -11.16
C LYS A 125 -8.89 -26.74 -9.63
N LYS A 126 -10.05 -26.90 -9.00
CA LYS A 126 -10.18 -26.99 -7.54
C LYS A 126 -9.74 -28.37 -7.09
N VAL A 127 -8.84 -28.43 -6.11
CA VAL A 127 -8.22 -29.70 -5.65
C VAL A 127 -8.95 -30.32 -4.45
N ASN A 128 -9.63 -29.51 -3.65
CA ASN A 128 -10.29 -29.96 -2.43
C ASN A 128 -11.75 -29.49 -2.32
N GLU A 129 -12.55 -30.29 -1.61
CA GLU A 129 -13.97 -30.03 -1.40
C GLU A 129 -14.24 -29.18 -0.14
N SER A 130 -13.31 -29.18 0.83
CA SER A 130 -13.42 -28.42 2.07
C SER A 130 -12.62 -27.12 2.06
N LYS A 131 -13.01 -26.17 2.92
CA LYS A 131 -12.29 -24.89 3.07
C LYS A 131 -10.97 -25.10 3.86
N PRO A 132 -9.90 -24.35 3.56
CA PRO A 132 -9.81 -23.35 2.48
C PRO A 132 -9.66 -23.99 1.10
N TYR A 133 -10.38 -23.48 0.11
CA TYR A 133 -10.30 -24.00 -1.26
C TYR A 133 -8.95 -23.72 -1.90
N LYS A 134 -8.36 -24.75 -2.51
CA LYS A 134 -7.08 -24.76 -3.21
C LYS A 134 -7.31 -24.96 -4.71
N TYR A 135 -6.56 -24.21 -5.51
CA TYR A 135 -6.64 -24.22 -6.96
C TYR A 135 -5.27 -24.51 -7.56
N ILE A 136 -5.24 -25.32 -8.62
CA ILE A 136 -4.07 -25.60 -9.45
C ILE A 136 -4.38 -25.25 -10.90
N ILE A 137 -3.36 -25.07 -11.72
CA ILE A 137 -3.56 -24.81 -13.15
C ILE A 137 -4.20 -26.01 -13.86
N ASP A 138 -5.20 -25.75 -14.70
CA ASP A 138 -5.88 -26.76 -15.50
C ASP A 138 -5.36 -26.79 -16.95
N ASP A 139 -5.82 -27.72 -17.77
CA ASP A 139 -5.35 -27.89 -19.16
C ASP A 139 -5.47 -26.62 -19.99
N LYS A 140 -6.63 -25.95 -19.94
CA LYS A 140 -6.84 -24.67 -20.66
C LYS A 140 -5.92 -23.56 -20.13
N GLY A 141 -5.66 -23.56 -18.81
CA GLY A 141 -4.72 -22.64 -18.18
C GLY A 141 -3.29 -22.84 -18.67
N ARG A 142 -2.86 -24.11 -18.79
CA ARG A 142 -1.54 -24.46 -19.33
C ARG A 142 -1.41 -24.05 -20.79
N GLN A 143 -2.41 -24.37 -21.61
CA GLN A 143 -2.43 -23.97 -23.02
C GLN A 143 -2.35 -22.45 -23.17
N TYR A 144 -3.15 -21.71 -22.39
CA TYR A 144 -3.12 -20.26 -22.42
C TYR A 144 -1.74 -19.70 -22.02
N MET A 145 -1.08 -20.27 -21.00
CA MET A 145 0.28 -19.84 -20.63
C MET A 145 1.31 -20.16 -21.72
N SER A 146 1.17 -21.28 -22.43
CA SER A 146 2.06 -21.64 -23.56
C SER A 146 1.81 -20.84 -24.83
N ASP A 147 0.59 -20.32 -25.04
CA ASP A 147 0.27 -19.49 -26.20
C ASP A 147 0.75 -18.03 -26.02
N VAL A 148 0.88 -17.60 -24.76
CA VAL A 148 1.29 -16.23 -24.38
C VAL A 148 2.82 -16.10 -24.26
N TYR A 149 3.55 -17.20 -24.09
CA TYR A 149 5.03 -17.25 -23.92
C TYR A 149 5.68 -18.20 -24.92
#